data_AF-A0A9W8J261-F1
#
_entry.id   AF-A0A9W8J261-F1
#
_cell.length_a   1.000
_cell.length_b   1.000
_cell.length_c   1.000
_cell.angle_alpha   90.00
_cell.angle_beta   90.00
_cell.angle_gamma   90.00
#
_symmetry.space_group_name_H-M   'P 1'
#
loop_
_entity.id
_entity.type
_entity.pdbx_description
1 polymer ?
#
loop_
_entity_poly.entity_id
_entity_poly.type
_entity_poly.pdbx_seq_one_letter_code
_entity_poly.pdbx_strand_id
1 'polypeptide(L)'
;MAQRYGESSSLLGADPDLAALVKAVINNEARYVAQFPYCGAFQPPPESGLATSRNEWAENVIVNPPVDPKIVFECKYEIDSLCGFLKLSRAYYAATGDSSFINTHWKTAVDQIFRVIREQSQPSFDENFNFISYFNWTGSRGSLSPRVNNRGNNEPKAYTGLVGTSHRPSDDLTVFAFLTPANAMLSVELGHLADVLDQVGDLKNVSTQAREWSARIKDAIWKTTVQENIFAYETNGFGGRYVMDDANVPSLLSLPYLGFLEKDDETYVATRKLLLSARNPYYAAGKNISGVGGPHITPWHPWPMSLVSSIYGTDDDTEILNALYMIANNTNGLGLIHESQSIYNGSDYTRSWFAWANSYFAEVVLDLAERKPHLILKENKAYRPGQWM
;
A
#
# COMPACT_ATOMS: atom_id res chain seq x y z
N MET A 1 -8.92 -0.08 2.03
CA MET A 1 -8.56 -1.19 2.95
C MET A 1 -7.22 -0.81 3.55
N ALA A 2 -7.08 -0.72 4.88
CA ALA A 2 -5.85 -0.22 5.48
C ALA A 2 -4.83 -1.35 5.63
N GLN A 3 -3.65 -1.19 5.01
CA GLN A 3 -2.52 -2.11 5.09
C GLN A 3 -2.02 -2.23 6.53
N ARG A 4 -2.29 -3.35 7.22
CA ARG A 4 -1.85 -3.56 8.61
C ARG A 4 -1.38 -5.00 8.85
N TYR A 5 -0.44 -5.13 9.79
CA TYR A 5 -0.02 -6.34 10.51
C TYR A 5 1.06 -7.23 9.87
N GLY A 6 2.29 -6.75 9.68
CA GLY A 6 3.46 -7.63 9.53
C GLY A 6 3.91 -8.22 10.88
N GLU A 7 4.07 -7.38 11.91
CA GLU A 7 4.74 -7.79 13.16
C GLU A 7 3.84 -8.06 14.38
N SER A 8 2.58 -7.60 14.37
CA SER A 8 1.61 -7.94 15.45
C SER A 8 1.05 -9.37 15.34
N SER A 9 1.48 -10.14 14.34
CA SER A 9 1.10 -11.55 14.12
C SER A 9 1.38 -12.41 15.35
N SER A 10 2.40 -12.07 16.14
CA SER A 10 2.73 -12.75 17.40
C SER A 10 1.62 -12.72 18.46
N LEU A 11 0.75 -11.70 18.45
CA LEU A 11 -0.33 -11.57 19.44
C LEU A 11 -1.59 -12.36 19.08
N LEU A 12 -1.88 -12.55 17.79
CA LEU A 12 -3.10 -13.26 17.35
C LEU A 12 -3.09 -14.74 17.79
N GLY A 13 -1.91 -15.36 17.86
CA GLY A 13 -1.80 -16.73 18.39
C GLY A 13 -1.97 -16.84 19.90
N ALA A 14 -1.84 -15.73 20.64
CA ALA A 14 -1.93 -15.68 22.10
C ALA A 14 -3.26 -15.10 22.62
N ASP A 15 -3.98 -14.35 21.79
CA ASP A 15 -5.25 -13.68 22.14
C ASP A 15 -6.38 -14.12 21.17
N PRO A 16 -7.23 -15.08 21.59
CA PRO A 16 -8.32 -15.59 20.77
C PRO A 16 -9.38 -14.55 20.41
N ASP A 17 -9.62 -13.56 21.28
CA ASP A 17 -10.61 -12.52 21.04
C ASP A 17 -10.11 -11.54 19.96
N LEU A 18 -8.83 -11.19 20.02
CA LEU A 18 -8.17 -10.41 18.97
C LEU A 18 -8.14 -11.17 17.64
N ALA A 19 -7.85 -12.47 17.65
CA ALA A 19 -7.92 -13.31 16.46
C ALA A 19 -9.33 -13.35 15.86
N ALA A 20 -10.36 -13.50 16.70
CA ALA A 20 -11.76 -13.47 16.25
C ALA A 20 -12.13 -12.12 15.61
N LEU A 21 -11.66 -11.00 16.19
CA LEU A 21 -11.83 -9.66 15.61
C LEU A 21 -11.18 -9.55 14.23
N VAL A 22 -9.93 -9.96 14.08
CA VAL A 22 -9.22 -9.90 12.78
C VAL A 22 -9.91 -10.78 11.74
N LYS A 23 -10.36 -11.98 12.10
CA LYS A 23 -11.14 -12.84 11.20
C LYS A 23 -12.45 -12.17 10.75
N ALA A 24 -13.14 -11.47 11.67
CA ALA A 24 -14.34 -10.72 11.33
C ALA A 24 -14.05 -9.58 10.34
N VAL A 25 -12.91 -8.89 10.48
CA VAL A 25 -12.45 -7.88 9.51
C VAL A 25 -12.22 -8.50 8.14
N ILE A 26 -11.48 -9.62 8.05
CA ILE A 26 -11.24 -10.34 6.79
C ILE A 26 -12.57 -10.72 6.12
N ASN A 27 -13.52 -11.27 6.88
CA ASN A 27 -14.82 -11.67 6.35
C ASN A 27 -15.62 -10.46 5.84
N ASN A 28 -15.51 -9.31 6.50
CA ASN A 28 -16.16 -8.09 6.05
C ASN A 28 -15.51 -7.52 4.78
N GLU A 29 -14.17 -7.46 4.73
CA GLU A 29 -13.43 -7.03 3.53
C GLU A 29 -13.72 -7.95 2.34
N ALA A 30 -13.82 -9.26 2.56
CA ALA A 30 -14.19 -10.22 1.52
C ALA A 30 -15.55 -9.88 0.87
N ARG A 31 -16.55 -9.45 1.64
CA ARG A 31 -17.87 -9.06 1.11
C ARG A 31 -17.77 -7.84 0.18
N TYR A 32 -16.92 -6.88 0.54
CA TYR A 32 -16.72 -5.66 -0.24
C TYR A 32 -15.92 -5.93 -1.51
N VAL A 33 -14.78 -6.64 -1.41
CA VAL A 33 -13.95 -7.00 -2.57
C VAL A 33 -14.73 -7.88 -3.56
N ALA A 34 -15.54 -8.82 -3.06
CA ALA A 34 -16.37 -9.68 -3.91
C ALA A 34 -17.37 -8.90 -4.78
N GLN A 35 -17.80 -7.71 -4.36
CA GLN A 35 -18.80 -6.90 -5.07
C GLN A 35 -18.18 -5.74 -5.84
N PHE A 36 -17.20 -5.07 -5.25
CA PHE A 36 -16.62 -3.82 -5.74
C PHE A 36 -15.08 -3.87 -5.69
N PRO A 37 -14.44 -4.77 -6.46
CA PRO A 37 -12.99 -5.01 -6.38
C PRO A 37 -12.13 -3.84 -6.90
N TYR A 38 -12.76 -2.80 -7.46
CA TYR A 38 -12.11 -1.58 -7.90
C TYR A 38 -12.13 -0.45 -6.85
N CYS A 39 -12.79 -0.64 -5.70
CA CYS A 39 -12.99 0.45 -4.73
C CYS A 39 -12.18 0.23 -3.44
N GLY A 40 -11.57 1.30 -2.93
CA GLY A 40 -10.75 1.27 -1.71
C GLY A 40 -11.47 1.56 -0.39
N ALA A 41 -12.62 2.26 -0.41
CA ALA A 41 -13.32 2.71 0.80
C ALA A 41 -14.81 2.37 0.80
N PHE A 42 -15.31 1.92 1.94
CA PHE A 42 -16.66 1.36 2.09
C PHE A 42 -17.41 1.98 3.27
N GLN A 43 -18.74 2.03 3.15
CA GLN A 43 -19.64 2.40 4.22
C GLN A 43 -19.63 1.33 5.33
N PRO A 44 -19.99 1.69 6.58
CA PRO A 44 -20.09 0.72 7.67
C PRO A 44 -20.96 -0.49 7.28
N PRO A 45 -20.58 -1.70 7.71
CA PRO A 45 -21.37 -2.89 7.39
C PRO A 45 -22.73 -2.81 8.11
N PRO A 46 -23.83 -3.32 7.52
CA PRO A 46 -25.18 -3.18 8.10
C PRO A 46 -25.29 -3.67 9.55
N GLU A 47 -24.50 -4.68 9.89
CA GLU A 47 -24.46 -5.31 11.21
C GLU A 47 -23.91 -4.38 12.30
N SER A 48 -23.21 -3.30 11.93
CA SER A 48 -22.72 -2.28 12.86
C SER A 48 -23.82 -1.35 13.40
N GLY A 49 -24.97 -1.26 12.71
CA GLY A 49 -26.03 -0.31 13.04
C GLY A 49 -25.66 1.17 12.81
N LEU A 50 -24.48 1.45 12.26
CA LEU A 50 -24.03 2.81 11.96
C LEU A 50 -24.68 3.31 10.66
N ALA A 51 -25.01 4.60 10.64
CA ALA A 51 -25.51 5.25 9.43
C ALA A 51 -24.40 5.41 8.38
N THR A 52 -24.79 5.40 7.10
CA THR A 52 -23.86 5.74 6.02
C THR A 52 -23.42 7.20 6.13
N SER A 53 -22.17 7.48 5.77
CA SER A 53 -21.59 8.82 5.77
C SER A 53 -21.56 9.40 4.36
N ARG A 54 -21.77 10.71 4.24
CA ARG A 54 -21.63 11.44 2.97
C ARG A 54 -20.16 11.69 2.66
N ASN A 55 -19.75 11.43 1.42
CA ASN A 55 -18.42 11.79 0.91
C ASN A 55 -18.56 12.81 -0.23
N GLU A 56 -18.18 14.06 0.02
CA GLU A 56 -18.26 15.15 -0.98
C GLU A 56 -17.30 14.93 -2.16
N TRP A 57 -16.20 14.19 -1.95
CA TRP A 57 -15.21 13.91 -2.98
C TRP A 57 -15.66 12.84 -3.98
N ALA A 58 -16.62 12.00 -3.58
CA ALA A 58 -17.28 11.03 -4.46
C ALA A 58 -18.48 11.63 -5.22
N GLU A 59 -18.92 12.84 -4.88
CA GLU A 59 -20.06 13.47 -5.57
C GLU A 59 -19.68 13.96 -6.97
N ASN A 60 -20.62 13.81 -7.89
CA ASN A 60 -20.44 14.15 -9.31
C ASN A 60 -19.23 13.44 -9.94
N VAL A 61 -18.78 12.31 -9.37
CA VAL A 61 -17.76 11.44 -9.95
C VAL A 61 -18.44 10.34 -10.76
N ILE A 62 -17.99 10.17 -11.99
CA ILE A 62 -18.42 9.08 -12.85
C ILE A 62 -17.43 7.93 -12.65
N VAL A 63 -17.95 6.77 -12.24
CA VAL A 63 -17.20 5.52 -12.07
C VAL A 63 -17.82 4.47 -12.97
N ASN A 64 -17.00 3.77 -13.73
CA ASN A 64 -17.40 2.59 -14.50
C ASN A 64 -16.48 1.42 -14.14
N PRO A 65 -17.01 0.27 -13.68
CA PRO A 65 -18.43 -0.02 -13.46
C PRO A 65 -19.06 0.85 -12.36
N PRO A 66 -20.38 1.14 -12.42
CA PRO A 66 -21.06 1.97 -11.44
C PRO A 66 -21.09 1.31 -10.06
N VAL A 67 -21.12 2.15 -9.02
CA VAL A 67 -21.08 1.71 -7.61
C VAL A 67 -22.36 2.12 -6.87
N ASP A 68 -22.71 1.37 -5.83
CA ASP A 68 -23.78 1.76 -4.90
C ASP A 68 -23.19 2.64 -3.78
N PRO A 69 -23.53 3.94 -3.70
CA PRO A 69 -23.01 4.85 -2.67
C PRO A 69 -23.48 4.48 -1.24
N LYS A 70 -24.46 3.57 -1.09
CA LYS A 70 -24.84 3.01 0.21
C LYS A 70 -23.87 1.95 0.71
N ILE A 71 -23.02 1.42 -0.16
CA ILE A 71 -22.01 0.40 0.17
C ILE A 71 -20.61 0.97 0.01
N VAL A 72 -20.36 1.74 -1.05
CA VAL A 72 -19.05 2.31 -1.38
C VAL A 72 -18.99 3.76 -0.88
N PHE A 73 -17.99 4.06 -0.06
CA PHE A 73 -17.72 5.42 0.40
C PHE A 73 -16.91 6.21 -0.64
N GLU A 74 -15.92 5.56 -1.27
CA GLU A 74 -15.15 6.11 -2.39
C GLU A 74 -14.60 4.97 -3.26
N CYS A 75 -14.65 5.16 -4.59
CA CYS A 75 -14.18 4.16 -5.55
C CYS A 75 -12.99 4.64 -6.37
N LYS A 76 -11.85 4.83 -5.71
CA LYS A 76 -10.55 4.98 -6.37
C LYS A 76 -9.90 3.61 -6.49
N TYR A 77 -9.49 3.24 -7.70
CA TYR A 77 -8.86 1.95 -7.93
C TYR A 77 -7.37 2.01 -7.67
N GLU A 78 -6.99 1.29 -6.62
CA GLU A 78 -5.66 1.12 -6.05
C GLU A 78 -5.35 -0.37 -5.97
N ILE A 79 -4.24 -0.80 -6.57
CA ILE A 79 -3.83 -2.22 -6.49
C ILE A 79 -3.57 -2.62 -5.04
N ASP A 80 -2.99 -1.73 -4.24
CA ASP A 80 -2.60 -2.02 -2.87
C ASP A 80 -3.80 -2.21 -1.93
N SER A 81 -4.98 -1.67 -2.27
CA SER A 81 -6.23 -1.99 -1.56
C SER A 81 -6.54 -3.50 -1.62
N LEU A 82 -6.34 -4.14 -2.78
CA LEU A 82 -6.49 -5.59 -2.93
C LEU A 82 -5.36 -6.36 -2.22
N CYS A 83 -4.14 -5.82 -2.27
CA CYS A 83 -3.00 -6.43 -1.58
C CYS A 83 -3.16 -6.39 -0.06
N GLY A 84 -3.76 -5.33 0.50
CA GLY A 84 -4.07 -5.22 1.93
C GLY A 84 -4.96 -6.36 2.43
N PHE A 85 -5.99 -6.71 1.67
CA PHE A 85 -6.87 -7.86 1.98
C PHE A 85 -6.12 -9.20 1.97
N LEU A 86 -5.26 -9.43 0.96
CA LEU A 86 -4.43 -10.63 0.88
C LEU A 86 -3.44 -10.70 2.04
N LYS A 87 -2.73 -9.59 2.32
CA LYS A 87 -1.78 -9.46 3.43
C LYS A 87 -2.43 -9.77 4.77
N LEU A 88 -3.62 -9.21 5.03
CA LEU A 88 -4.35 -9.47 6.27
C LEU A 88 -4.74 -10.95 6.40
N SER A 89 -5.25 -11.54 5.31
CA SER A 89 -5.64 -12.95 5.26
C SER A 89 -4.46 -13.89 5.56
N ARG A 90 -3.31 -13.67 4.91
CA ARG A 90 -2.12 -14.51 5.10
C ARG A 90 -1.44 -14.27 6.44
N ALA A 91 -1.42 -13.03 6.96
CA ALA A 91 -0.91 -12.74 8.29
C ALA A 91 -1.75 -13.41 9.40
N TYR A 92 -3.08 -13.43 9.24
CA TYR A 92 -3.98 -14.14 10.14
C TYR A 92 -3.70 -15.65 10.17
N TYR A 93 -3.61 -16.28 8.99
CA TYR A 93 -3.32 -17.71 8.90
C TYR A 93 -1.96 -18.05 9.50
N ALA A 94 -0.91 -17.29 9.16
CA ALA A 94 0.44 -17.53 9.68
C ALA A 94 0.51 -17.46 11.21
N ALA A 95 -0.30 -16.60 11.83
CA ALA A 95 -0.32 -16.42 13.28
C ALA A 95 -1.17 -17.45 14.03
N THR A 96 -2.23 -17.96 13.42
CA THR A 96 -3.27 -18.74 14.11
C THR A 96 -3.41 -20.18 13.64
N GLY A 97 -2.96 -20.48 12.40
CA GLY A 97 -3.25 -21.73 11.70
C GLY A 97 -4.71 -21.91 11.30
N ASP A 98 -5.59 -20.92 11.57
CA ASP A 98 -7.02 -21.01 11.28
C ASP A 98 -7.31 -20.65 9.81
N SER A 99 -7.74 -21.63 9.02
CA SER A 99 -8.13 -21.44 7.62
C SER A 99 -9.64 -21.19 7.44
N SER A 100 -10.43 -21.04 8.51
CA SER A 100 -11.88 -20.87 8.43
C SER A 100 -12.32 -19.53 7.82
N PHE A 101 -11.40 -18.58 7.62
CA PHE A 101 -11.66 -17.36 6.86
C PHE A 101 -11.83 -17.63 5.35
N ILE A 102 -11.35 -18.78 4.85
CA ILE A 102 -11.50 -19.22 3.45
C ILE A 102 -12.93 -19.74 3.22
N ASN A 103 -13.91 -18.86 3.37
CA ASN A 103 -15.32 -19.12 3.10
C ASN A 103 -15.70 -18.71 1.67
N THR A 104 -16.98 -18.86 1.31
CA THR A 104 -17.49 -18.52 -0.02
C THR A 104 -17.22 -17.08 -0.42
N HIS A 105 -17.41 -16.11 0.49
CA HIS A 105 -17.15 -14.69 0.20
C HIS A 105 -15.67 -14.43 -0.06
N TRP A 106 -14.78 -15.05 0.72
CA TRP A 106 -13.34 -14.94 0.52
C TRP A 106 -12.92 -15.54 -0.83
N LYS A 107 -13.43 -16.73 -1.19
CA LYS A 107 -13.17 -17.36 -2.49
C LYS A 107 -13.63 -16.47 -3.65
N THR A 108 -14.84 -15.90 -3.55
CA THR A 108 -15.34 -14.93 -4.54
C THR A 108 -14.48 -13.66 -4.61
N ALA A 109 -14.02 -13.13 -3.47
CA ALA A 109 -13.13 -11.97 -3.44
C ALA A 109 -11.81 -12.25 -4.17
N VAL A 110 -11.19 -13.42 -3.94
CA VAL A 110 -9.97 -13.83 -4.64
C VAL A 110 -10.20 -14.00 -6.14
N ASP A 111 -11.33 -14.59 -6.56
CA ASP A 111 -11.70 -14.67 -7.98
C ASP A 111 -11.84 -13.28 -8.62
N GLN A 112 -12.44 -12.32 -7.91
CA GLN A 112 -12.53 -10.92 -8.36
C GLN A 112 -11.16 -10.25 -8.46
N ILE A 113 -10.26 -10.50 -7.50
CA ILE A 113 -8.88 -9.99 -7.54
C ILE A 113 -8.17 -10.48 -8.81
N PHE A 114 -8.22 -11.77 -9.11
CA PHE A 114 -7.62 -12.31 -10.34
C PHE A 114 -8.30 -11.79 -11.61
N ARG A 115 -9.60 -11.48 -11.57
CA ARG A 115 -10.27 -10.77 -12.67
C ARG A 115 -9.66 -9.39 -12.88
N VAL A 116 -9.55 -8.58 -11.82
CA VAL A 116 -8.98 -7.24 -11.89
C VAL A 116 -7.52 -7.27 -12.36
N ILE A 117 -6.70 -8.19 -11.85
CA ILE A 117 -5.31 -8.39 -12.32
C ILE A 117 -5.27 -8.61 -13.84
N ARG A 118 -6.12 -9.51 -14.36
CA ARG A 118 -6.20 -9.76 -15.82
C ARG A 118 -6.65 -8.52 -16.59
N GLU A 119 -7.74 -7.90 -16.16
CA GLU A 119 -8.34 -6.72 -16.79
C GLU A 119 -7.35 -5.55 -16.86
N GLN A 120 -6.63 -5.28 -15.76
CA GLN A 120 -5.75 -4.12 -15.65
C GLN A 120 -4.32 -4.37 -16.14
N SER A 121 -3.98 -5.63 -16.46
CA SER A 121 -2.74 -5.97 -17.19
C SER A 121 -2.82 -5.75 -18.70
N GLN A 122 -4.03 -5.50 -19.24
CA GLN A 122 -4.21 -5.31 -20.68
C GLN A 122 -3.63 -3.96 -21.16
N PRO A 123 -3.08 -3.88 -22.38
CA PRO A 123 -2.74 -2.59 -22.99
C PRO A 123 -4.00 -1.75 -23.24
N SER A 124 -3.83 -0.44 -23.46
CA SER A 124 -4.95 0.45 -23.81
C SER A 124 -5.58 0.15 -25.18
N PHE A 125 -4.84 -0.51 -26.08
CA PHE A 125 -5.30 -0.87 -27.42
C PHE A 125 -4.92 -2.33 -27.73
N ASP A 126 -5.83 -3.05 -28.37
CA ASP A 126 -5.50 -4.35 -28.99
C ASP A 126 -4.74 -4.18 -30.32
N GLU A 127 -4.40 -5.31 -30.95
CA GLU A 127 -3.69 -5.34 -32.23
C GLU A 127 -4.45 -4.67 -33.40
N ASN A 128 -5.76 -4.49 -33.26
CA ASN A 128 -6.64 -3.86 -34.24
C ASN A 128 -6.99 -2.41 -33.87
N PHE A 129 -6.32 -1.82 -32.87
CA PHE A 129 -6.59 -0.49 -32.33
C PHE A 129 -7.99 -0.31 -31.69
N ASN A 130 -8.64 -1.39 -31.24
CA ASN A 130 -9.80 -1.26 -30.38
C ASN A 130 -9.35 -0.82 -28.98
N PHE A 131 -10.02 0.19 -28.44
CA PHE A 131 -9.72 0.70 -27.10
C PHE A 131 -10.22 -0.27 -26.02
N ILE A 132 -9.35 -0.62 -25.08
CA ILE A 132 -9.64 -1.52 -23.96
C ILE A 132 -9.73 -0.70 -22.66
N SER A 133 -10.88 -0.77 -22.00
CA SER A 133 -11.11 -0.17 -20.67
C SER A 133 -12.12 -1.00 -19.88
N TYR A 134 -11.69 -1.47 -18.71
CA TYR A 134 -12.53 -2.18 -17.74
C TYR A 134 -12.88 -1.31 -16.53
N PHE A 135 -12.08 -0.27 -16.27
CA PHE A 135 -12.31 0.70 -15.22
C PHE A 135 -12.03 2.11 -15.74
N ASN A 136 -12.91 3.05 -15.44
CA ASN A 136 -12.63 4.48 -15.59
C ASN A 136 -13.27 5.28 -14.46
N TRP A 137 -12.62 6.39 -14.13
CA TRP A 137 -12.99 7.25 -13.02
C TRP A 137 -12.73 8.70 -13.43
N THR A 138 -13.70 9.58 -13.25
CA THR A 138 -13.51 11.01 -13.53
C THR A 138 -14.48 11.87 -12.75
N GLY A 139 -13.97 12.97 -12.17
CA GLY A 139 -14.82 14.08 -11.74
C GLY A 139 -15.54 14.69 -12.93
N SER A 140 -16.81 15.04 -12.73
CA SER A 140 -17.64 15.80 -13.67
C SER A 140 -17.87 17.23 -13.16
N ARG A 141 -18.73 18.00 -13.85
CA ARG A 141 -18.97 19.40 -13.50
C ARG A 141 -19.49 19.52 -12.06
N GLY A 142 -18.77 20.27 -11.23
CA GLY A 142 -19.12 20.48 -9.83
C GLY A 142 -18.62 19.39 -8.88
N SER A 143 -17.79 18.44 -9.34
CA SER A 143 -17.06 17.53 -8.47
C SER A 143 -15.88 18.24 -7.81
N LEU A 144 -15.58 17.90 -6.55
CA LEU A 144 -14.31 18.27 -5.91
C LEU A 144 -13.14 17.45 -6.48
N SER A 145 -13.44 16.23 -6.90
CA SER A 145 -12.49 15.35 -7.57
C SER A 145 -12.14 15.85 -8.97
N PRO A 146 -10.88 15.71 -9.41
CA PRO A 146 -10.45 16.23 -10.70
C PRO A 146 -11.09 15.48 -11.87
N ARG A 147 -11.24 16.19 -12.98
CA ARG A 147 -11.53 15.56 -14.26
C ARG A 147 -10.29 14.79 -14.74
N VAL A 148 -10.48 13.55 -15.17
CA VAL A 148 -9.41 12.71 -15.69
C VAL A 148 -9.46 12.67 -17.22
N ASN A 149 -8.30 12.85 -17.84
CA ASN A 149 -8.15 12.83 -19.29
C ASN A 149 -8.52 11.46 -19.88
N ASN A 150 -8.67 11.40 -21.21
CA ASN A 150 -9.02 10.18 -21.95
C ASN A 150 -10.29 9.50 -21.41
N ARG A 151 -11.30 10.32 -21.07
CA ARG A 151 -12.60 9.89 -20.54
C ARG A 151 -12.47 9.02 -19.28
N GLY A 152 -11.61 9.42 -18.34
CA GLY A 152 -11.43 8.70 -17.09
C GLY A 152 -10.43 7.55 -17.14
N ASN A 153 -9.69 7.39 -18.24
CA ASN A 153 -8.70 6.30 -18.40
C ASN A 153 -7.25 6.75 -18.19
N ASN A 154 -7.03 8.07 -18.05
CA ASN A 154 -5.70 8.65 -17.89
C ASN A 154 -4.76 8.31 -19.07
N GLU A 155 -3.44 8.46 -18.91
CA GLU A 155 -2.46 8.14 -19.96
C GLU A 155 -2.56 6.69 -20.46
N PRO A 156 -2.44 6.44 -21.79
CA PRO A 156 -2.40 5.09 -22.34
C PRO A 156 -1.24 4.26 -21.81
N LYS A 157 -1.43 2.94 -21.74
CA LYS A 157 -0.44 1.98 -21.26
C LYS A 157 -0.16 0.88 -22.28
N ALA A 158 1.11 0.48 -22.39
CA ALA A 158 1.55 -0.66 -23.19
C ALA A 158 1.36 -1.98 -22.41
N TYR A 159 1.50 -3.11 -23.09
CA TYR A 159 1.59 -4.40 -22.39
C TYR A 159 3.00 -4.62 -21.87
N THR A 160 3.15 -4.77 -20.56
CA THR A 160 4.46 -4.94 -19.88
C THR A 160 4.54 -6.22 -19.05
N GLY A 161 3.40 -6.82 -18.71
CA GLY A 161 3.28 -7.85 -17.67
C GLY A 161 2.97 -7.29 -16.27
N LEU A 162 3.00 -5.97 -16.10
CA LEU A 162 2.54 -5.27 -14.90
C LEU A 162 1.02 -5.11 -14.91
N VAL A 163 0.46 -4.80 -13.75
CA VAL A 163 -0.95 -4.46 -13.54
C VAL A 163 -1.07 -2.95 -13.39
N GLY A 164 -1.94 -2.33 -14.18
CA GLY A 164 -2.19 -0.89 -14.09
C GLY A 164 -3.04 -0.53 -12.87
N THR A 165 -2.84 0.66 -12.33
CA THR A 165 -3.67 1.25 -11.27
C THR A 165 -4.06 2.68 -11.66
N SER A 166 -5.15 3.19 -11.08
CA SER A 166 -5.65 4.54 -11.39
C SER A 166 -5.19 5.58 -10.38
N HIS A 167 -5.05 5.15 -9.12
CA HIS A 167 -4.66 5.98 -7.99
C HIS A 167 -3.53 5.29 -7.23
N ARG A 168 -2.74 6.12 -6.54
CA ARG A 168 -1.67 5.72 -5.62
C ARG A 168 -2.27 5.40 -4.24
N PRO A 169 -1.50 4.81 -3.32
CA PRO A 169 -1.93 4.63 -1.94
C PRO A 169 -2.13 5.96 -1.18
N SER A 170 -1.82 7.10 -1.80
CA SER A 170 -2.14 8.46 -1.35
C SER A 170 -3.52 8.95 -1.79
N ASP A 171 -4.33 8.11 -2.45
CA ASP A 171 -5.59 8.49 -3.10
C ASP A 171 -5.43 9.51 -4.25
N ASP A 172 -4.19 9.80 -4.68
CA ASP A 172 -3.88 10.68 -5.81
C ASP A 172 -3.84 9.90 -7.12
N LEU A 173 -4.22 10.54 -8.23
CA LEU A 173 -4.10 9.94 -9.57
C LEU A 173 -2.64 9.62 -9.90
N THR A 174 -2.41 8.44 -10.48
CA THR A 174 -1.11 8.13 -11.10
C THR A 174 -0.84 9.06 -12.30
N VAL A 175 0.41 9.34 -12.63
CA VAL A 175 0.76 9.93 -13.93
C VAL A 175 0.80 8.83 -14.99
N PHE A 176 1.50 7.74 -14.70
CA PHE A 176 1.48 6.53 -15.53
C PHE A 176 0.92 5.35 -14.76
N ALA A 177 0.11 4.54 -15.45
CA ALA A 177 -0.70 3.50 -14.81
C ALA A 177 0.09 2.42 -14.08
N PHE A 178 1.33 2.10 -14.48
CA PHE A 178 2.11 1.07 -13.80
C PHE A 178 2.91 1.66 -12.65
N LEU A 179 2.31 1.62 -11.46
CA LEU A 179 2.94 2.00 -10.20
C LEU A 179 3.83 0.85 -9.72
N THR A 180 5.15 1.06 -9.77
CA THR A 180 6.18 0.06 -9.41
C THR A 180 6.01 -0.51 -8.00
N PRO A 181 5.91 0.29 -6.92
CA PRO A 181 5.83 -0.26 -5.58
C PRO A 181 4.54 -1.03 -5.30
N ALA A 182 3.40 -0.63 -5.90
CA ALA A 182 2.16 -1.40 -5.78
C ALA A 182 2.22 -2.74 -6.54
N ASN A 183 2.88 -2.78 -7.70
CA ASN A 183 3.14 -4.05 -8.39
C ASN A 183 4.10 -4.95 -7.61
N ALA A 184 5.09 -4.38 -6.92
CA ALA A 184 5.98 -5.12 -6.04
C ALA A 184 5.21 -5.77 -4.88
N MET A 185 4.35 -4.99 -4.20
CA MET A 185 3.46 -5.52 -3.16
C MET A 185 2.55 -6.64 -3.70
N LEU A 186 1.95 -6.44 -4.89
CA LEU A 186 1.10 -7.45 -5.51
C LEU A 186 1.87 -8.75 -5.81
N SER A 187 3.09 -8.66 -6.34
CA SER A 187 3.93 -9.83 -6.60
C SER A 187 4.23 -10.61 -5.32
N VAL A 188 4.58 -9.93 -4.24
CA VAL A 188 4.87 -10.55 -2.94
C VAL A 188 3.61 -11.21 -2.36
N GLU A 189 2.50 -10.50 -2.29
CA GLU A 189 1.28 -11.02 -1.66
C GLU A 189 0.64 -12.17 -2.45
N LEU A 190 0.81 -12.20 -3.78
CA LEU A 190 0.42 -13.37 -4.58
C LEU A 190 1.31 -14.59 -4.31
N GLY A 191 2.61 -14.39 -4.08
CA GLY A 191 3.51 -15.46 -3.64
C GLY A 191 3.06 -16.05 -2.29
N HIS A 192 2.79 -15.17 -1.32
CA HIS A 192 2.29 -15.59 -0.01
C HIS A 192 0.91 -16.24 -0.06
N LEU A 193 0.00 -15.77 -0.92
CA LEU A 193 -1.28 -16.41 -1.15
C LEU A 193 -1.09 -17.86 -1.61
N ALA A 194 -0.19 -18.12 -2.56
CA ALA A 194 0.11 -19.47 -3.02
C ALA A 194 0.61 -20.37 -1.88
N ASP A 195 1.55 -19.86 -1.07
CA ASP A 195 2.11 -20.62 0.05
C ASP A 195 1.05 -20.99 1.09
N VAL A 196 0.14 -20.06 1.42
CA VAL A 196 -1.00 -20.33 2.33
C VAL A 196 -1.92 -21.40 1.75
N LEU A 197 -2.29 -21.30 0.47
CA LEU A 197 -3.19 -22.27 -0.17
C LEU A 197 -2.57 -23.66 -0.28
N ASP A 198 -1.27 -23.75 -0.54
CA ASP A 198 -0.54 -25.02 -0.57
C ASP A 198 -0.47 -25.66 0.83
N GLN A 199 -0.26 -24.87 1.89
CA GLN A 199 -0.25 -25.35 3.28
C GLN A 199 -1.63 -25.83 3.74
N VAL A 200 -2.70 -25.10 3.38
CA VAL A 200 -4.08 -25.49 3.67
C VAL A 200 -4.48 -26.73 2.88
N GLY A 201 -3.93 -26.93 1.68
CA GLY A 201 -4.27 -28.04 0.79
C GLY A 201 -5.60 -27.85 0.05
N ASP A 202 -6.07 -26.60 -0.13
CA ASP A 202 -7.28 -26.25 -0.89
C ASP A 202 -6.93 -25.26 -2.02
N LEU A 203 -7.79 -25.16 -3.04
CA LEU A 203 -7.68 -24.20 -4.15
C LEU A 203 -6.34 -24.26 -4.92
N LYS A 204 -5.84 -25.47 -5.18
CA LYS A 204 -4.57 -25.69 -5.91
C LYS A 204 -4.47 -24.94 -7.24
N ASN A 205 -5.57 -24.79 -7.97
CA ASN A 205 -5.62 -24.02 -9.22
C ASN A 205 -5.34 -22.52 -8.98
N VAL A 206 -5.85 -21.97 -7.89
CA VAL A 206 -5.63 -20.57 -7.49
C VAL A 206 -4.18 -20.38 -7.02
N SER A 207 -3.64 -21.34 -6.25
CA SER A 207 -2.21 -21.34 -5.87
C SER A 207 -1.29 -21.28 -7.08
N THR A 208 -1.48 -22.17 -8.07
CA THR A 208 -0.68 -22.15 -9.32
C THR A 208 -0.79 -20.81 -10.03
N GLN A 209 -2.01 -20.29 -10.20
CA GLN A 209 -2.23 -19.00 -10.85
C GLN A 209 -1.57 -17.84 -10.08
N ALA A 210 -1.57 -17.87 -8.75
CA ALA A 210 -0.93 -16.87 -7.91
C ALA A 210 0.59 -16.87 -8.11
N ARG A 211 1.24 -18.04 -8.16
CA ARG A 211 2.69 -18.16 -8.45
C ARG A 211 3.05 -17.64 -9.83
N GLU A 212 2.24 -17.96 -10.85
CA GLU A 212 2.46 -17.48 -12.22
C GLU A 212 2.41 -15.95 -12.33
N TRP A 213 1.40 -15.33 -11.71
CA TRP A 213 1.28 -13.87 -11.69
C TRP A 213 2.36 -13.21 -10.84
N SER A 214 2.69 -13.78 -9.68
CA SER A 214 3.78 -13.30 -8.83
C SER A 214 5.09 -13.21 -9.60
N ALA A 215 5.48 -14.30 -10.28
CA ALA A 215 6.70 -14.35 -11.09
C ALA A 215 6.66 -13.40 -12.28
N ARG A 216 5.55 -13.37 -13.04
CA ARG A 216 5.37 -12.48 -14.18
C ARG A 216 5.54 -11.00 -13.79
N ILE A 217 4.89 -10.58 -12.71
CA ILE A 217 4.94 -9.19 -12.25
C ILE A 217 6.35 -8.85 -11.77
N LYS A 218 7.00 -9.75 -11.01
CA LYS A 218 8.39 -9.57 -10.56
C LYS A 218 9.33 -9.35 -11.75
N ASP A 219 9.26 -10.22 -12.76
CA ASP A 219 10.10 -10.11 -13.95
C ASP A 219 9.81 -8.81 -14.73
N ALA A 220 8.53 -8.43 -14.84
CA ALA A 220 8.12 -7.20 -15.49
C ALA A 220 8.62 -5.94 -14.77
N ILE A 221 8.65 -5.92 -13.43
CA ILE A 221 9.22 -4.82 -12.64
C ILE A 221 10.67 -4.61 -13.04
N TRP A 222 11.50 -5.65 -12.94
CA TRP A 222 12.93 -5.56 -13.26
C TRP A 222 13.17 -5.15 -14.71
N LYS A 223 12.37 -5.68 -15.65
CA LYS A 223 12.52 -5.40 -17.08
C LYS A 223 12.10 -3.99 -17.49
N THR A 224 11.07 -3.42 -16.85
CA THR A 224 10.38 -2.23 -17.40
C THR A 224 10.42 -0.99 -16.51
N THR A 225 10.80 -1.13 -15.24
CA THR A 225 10.82 -0.01 -14.27
C THR A 225 12.25 0.43 -13.93
N VAL A 226 13.24 -0.46 -14.08
CA VAL A 226 14.64 -0.20 -13.76
C VAL A 226 15.40 0.25 -15.01
N GLN A 227 16.11 1.37 -14.89
CA GLN A 227 17.17 1.74 -15.83
C GLN A 227 18.24 2.51 -15.07
N GLU A 228 19.51 2.23 -15.39
CA GLU A 228 20.69 2.75 -14.68
C GLU A 228 20.64 2.45 -13.16
N ASN A 229 20.16 1.25 -12.80
CA ASN A 229 19.98 0.80 -11.41
C ASN A 229 19.05 1.69 -10.57
N ILE A 230 18.15 2.46 -11.19
CA ILE A 230 17.14 3.25 -10.50
C ILE A 230 15.75 2.76 -10.88
N PHE A 231 14.92 2.45 -9.88
CA PHE A 231 13.49 2.22 -10.08
C PHE A 231 12.79 3.53 -10.46
N ALA A 232 11.96 3.49 -11.51
CA ALA A 232 10.92 4.50 -11.70
C ALA A 232 9.78 4.24 -10.72
N TYR A 233 9.16 5.30 -10.21
CA TYR A 233 7.94 5.20 -9.39
C TYR A 233 6.77 4.72 -10.25
N GLU A 234 6.62 5.31 -11.43
CA GLU A 234 5.60 4.95 -12.41
C GLU A 234 6.18 4.82 -13.83
N THR A 235 5.59 3.94 -14.64
CA THR A 235 5.88 3.80 -16.07
C THR A 235 4.60 3.55 -16.87
N ASN A 236 4.60 3.93 -18.15
CA ASN A 236 3.49 3.63 -19.07
C ASN A 236 3.81 2.45 -20.00
N GLY A 237 5.03 1.89 -19.93
CA GLY A 237 5.49 0.80 -20.79
C GLY A 237 5.87 1.21 -22.22
N PHE A 238 5.69 2.47 -22.60
CA PHE A 238 6.17 3.05 -23.88
C PHE A 238 7.55 3.72 -23.75
N GLY A 239 8.18 3.62 -22.58
CA GLY A 239 9.44 4.30 -22.25
C GLY A 239 9.27 5.54 -21.37
N GLY A 240 8.03 5.96 -21.08
CA GLY A 240 7.76 7.01 -20.09
C GLY A 240 8.12 6.52 -18.69
N ARG A 241 8.93 7.29 -17.96
CA ARG A 241 9.37 6.98 -16.60
C ARG A 241 9.17 8.19 -15.71
N TYR A 242 8.50 8.01 -14.58
CA TYR A 242 8.39 9.04 -13.56
C TYR A 242 9.24 8.65 -12.36
N VAL A 243 10.34 9.38 -12.14
CA VAL A 243 11.28 9.14 -11.04
C VAL A 243 10.96 10.10 -9.89
N MET A 244 10.33 9.58 -8.86
CA MET A 244 9.97 10.24 -7.61
C MET A 244 9.80 9.16 -6.53
N ASP A 245 9.36 9.55 -5.33
CA ASP A 245 8.66 8.62 -4.44
C ASP A 245 7.59 9.38 -3.66
N ASP A 246 6.62 8.63 -3.16
CA ASP A 246 5.55 9.11 -2.29
C ASP A 246 5.69 8.48 -0.90
N ALA A 247 5.20 9.15 0.14
CA ALA A 247 5.31 8.64 1.50
C ALA A 247 4.35 7.51 1.83
N ASN A 248 3.24 7.39 1.10
CA ASN A 248 2.26 6.35 1.35
C ASN A 248 2.81 4.98 0.93
N VAL A 249 2.62 3.98 1.78
CA VAL A 249 3.03 2.60 1.49
C VAL A 249 1.93 1.93 0.65
N PRO A 250 2.25 1.13 -0.39
CA PRO A 250 3.58 0.82 -0.90
C PRO A 250 4.25 2.00 -1.64
N SER A 251 5.46 2.34 -1.20
CA SER A 251 6.41 3.27 -1.82
C SER A 251 7.69 2.58 -2.24
N LEU A 252 8.53 3.23 -3.05
CA LEU A 252 9.85 2.67 -3.41
C LEU A 252 10.75 2.53 -2.18
N LEU A 253 10.69 3.48 -1.23
CA LEU A 253 11.40 3.36 0.06
C LEU A 253 10.98 2.12 0.85
N SER A 254 9.71 1.71 0.74
CA SER A 254 9.14 0.58 1.48
C SER A 254 9.42 -0.80 0.88
N LEU A 255 10.10 -0.93 -0.27
CA LEU A 255 10.32 -2.22 -0.93
C LEU A 255 10.92 -3.32 -0.03
N PRO A 256 11.88 -3.04 0.88
CA PRO A 256 12.33 -4.03 1.85
C PRO A 256 11.26 -4.41 2.88
N TYR A 257 10.50 -3.44 3.38
CA TYR A 257 9.37 -3.70 4.30
C TYR A 257 8.31 -4.59 3.65
N LEU A 258 8.07 -4.41 2.36
CA LEU A 258 7.14 -5.25 1.59
C LEU A 258 7.68 -6.66 1.34
N GLY A 259 8.96 -6.93 1.59
CA GLY A 259 9.61 -8.21 1.30
C GLY A 259 9.88 -8.45 -0.20
N PHE A 260 9.93 -7.39 -1.02
CA PHE A 260 10.18 -7.53 -2.46
C PHE A 260 11.66 -7.78 -2.79
N LEU A 261 12.54 -7.11 -2.05
CA LEU A 261 14.00 -7.19 -2.18
C LEU A 261 14.65 -6.94 -0.82
N GLU A 262 15.92 -7.29 -0.70
CA GLU A 262 16.71 -7.01 0.50
C GLU A 262 17.17 -5.55 0.52
N LYS A 263 17.34 -5.00 1.72
CA LYS A 263 17.72 -3.59 1.89
C LYS A 263 19.13 -3.25 1.39
N ASP A 264 19.97 -4.25 1.13
CA ASP A 264 21.32 -4.11 0.57
C ASP A 264 21.38 -4.36 -0.94
N ASP A 265 20.24 -4.60 -1.61
CA ASP A 265 20.16 -4.68 -3.07
C ASP A 265 20.70 -3.39 -3.71
N GLU A 266 21.62 -3.52 -4.66
CA GLU A 266 22.31 -2.38 -5.26
C GLU A 266 21.36 -1.39 -5.95
N THR A 267 20.27 -1.90 -6.56
CA THR A 267 19.24 -1.07 -7.21
C THR A 267 18.43 -0.33 -6.17
N TYR A 268 18.06 -0.99 -5.07
CA TYR A 268 17.38 -0.33 -3.95
C TYR A 268 18.26 0.75 -3.31
N VAL A 269 19.53 0.46 -3.02
CA VAL A 269 20.47 1.42 -2.42
C VAL A 269 20.65 2.65 -3.33
N ALA A 270 20.84 2.44 -4.64
CA ALA A 270 20.95 3.53 -5.60
C ALA A 270 19.65 4.35 -5.70
N THR A 271 18.50 3.67 -5.72
CA THR A 271 17.18 4.31 -5.75
C THR A 271 16.95 5.12 -4.48
N ARG A 272 17.10 4.52 -3.30
CA ARG A 272 16.97 5.18 -1.98
C ARG A 272 17.82 6.45 -1.89
N LYS A 273 19.08 6.38 -2.32
CA LYS A 273 19.98 7.55 -2.33
C LYS A 273 19.44 8.69 -3.19
N LEU A 274 18.85 8.39 -4.35
CA LEU A 274 18.21 9.40 -5.20
C LEU A 274 16.95 9.96 -4.52
N LEU A 275 16.12 9.08 -3.95
CA LEU A 275 14.84 9.43 -3.34
C LEU A 275 14.98 10.32 -2.10
N LEU A 276 16.06 10.15 -1.34
CA LEU A 276 16.41 10.96 -0.17
C LEU A 276 17.31 12.15 -0.52
N SER A 277 17.07 12.76 -1.69
CA SER A 277 17.83 13.91 -2.18
C SER A 277 16.92 14.86 -2.97
N ALA A 278 17.44 16.04 -3.32
CA ALA A 278 16.74 17.02 -4.17
C ALA A 278 16.40 16.51 -5.58
N ARG A 279 16.84 15.30 -5.96
CA ARG A 279 16.44 14.65 -7.22
C ARG A 279 15.05 14.02 -7.16
N ASN A 280 14.50 13.79 -5.97
CA ASN A 280 13.09 13.48 -5.80
C ASN A 280 12.31 14.79 -5.62
N PRO A 281 11.33 15.10 -6.50
CA PRO A 281 10.57 16.35 -6.41
C PRO A 281 9.76 16.50 -5.11
N TYR A 282 9.51 15.40 -4.39
CA TYR A 282 8.78 15.40 -3.13
C TYR A 282 9.66 15.08 -1.90
N TYR A 283 10.98 15.12 -2.05
CA TYR A 283 11.88 15.14 -0.90
C TYR A 283 12.09 16.58 -0.42
N ALA A 284 11.70 16.84 0.82
CA ALA A 284 11.81 18.14 1.45
C ALA A 284 12.81 18.06 2.61
N ALA A 285 13.69 19.06 2.70
CA ALA A 285 14.69 19.14 3.77
C ALA A 285 14.49 20.41 4.60
N GLY A 286 14.13 20.23 5.86
CA GLY A 286 13.88 21.30 6.83
C GLY A 286 14.79 21.22 8.05
N LYS A 287 14.70 22.24 8.90
CA LYS A 287 15.47 22.30 10.15
C LYS A 287 15.07 21.19 11.14
N ASN A 288 13.77 20.91 11.26
CA ASN A 288 13.23 20.01 12.27
C ASN A 288 12.83 18.64 11.71
N ILE A 289 12.49 18.59 10.41
CA ILE A 289 12.09 17.37 9.72
C ILE A 289 12.59 17.45 8.27
N SER A 290 13.05 16.31 7.76
CA SER A 290 13.38 16.10 6.35
C SER A 290 12.86 14.73 5.94
N GLY A 291 12.30 14.59 4.75
CA GLY A 291 11.71 13.32 4.34
C GLY A 291 10.97 13.42 3.00
N VAL A 292 10.34 12.33 2.60
CA VAL A 292 9.48 12.29 1.42
C VAL A 292 8.05 12.64 1.83
N GLY A 293 7.39 13.47 1.03
CA GLY A 293 5.95 13.73 1.12
C GLY A 293 5.24 13.14 -0.09
N GLY A 294 4.50 13.99 -0.80
CA GLY A 294 3.78 13.64 -2.01
C GLY A 294 3.01 14.85 -2.53
N PRO A 295 2.34 14.75 -3.68
CA PRO A 295 1.50 15.83 -4.20
C PRO A 295 0.23 16.06 -3.38
N HIS A 296 -0.17 15.11 -2.53
CA HIS A 296 -1.43 15.14 -1.77
C HIS A 296 -1.61 16.40 -0.91
N ILE A 297 -0.53 16.85 -0.25
CA ILE A 297 -0.54 18.06 0.59
C ILE A 297 0.20 19.18 -0.12
N THR A 298 1.54 19.18 -0.05
CA THR A 298 2.42 20.10 -0.78
C THR A 298 3.83 19.51 -0.86
N PRO A 299 4.71 20.00 -1.74
CA PRO A 299 6.10 19.53 -1.82
C PRO A 299 6.95 19.81 -0.57
N TRP A 300 6.53 20.67 0.35
CA TRP A 300 7.29 21.05 1.56
C TRP A 300 6.72 20.47 2.85
N HIS A 301 5.82 19.49 2.74
CA HIS A 301 5.24 18.75 3.85
C HIS A 301 5.63 17.27 3.76
N PRO A 302 6.84 16.88 4.22
CA PRO A 302 7.20 15.48 4.36
C PRO A 302 6.27 14.77 5.34
N TRP A 303 6.09 13.48 5.12
CA TRP A 303 5.22 12.64 5.94
C TRP A 303 6.10 11.76 6.84
N PRO A 304 5.79 11.65 8.15
CA PRO A 304 6.53 10.76 9.05
C PRO A 304 6.60 9.31 8.57
N MET A 305 5.62 8.84 7.80
CA MET A 305 5.64 7.48 7.24
C MET A 305 6.80 7.21 6.27
N SER A 306 7.31 8.23 5.58
CA SER A 306 8.52 8.07 4.74
C SER A 306 9.78 7.81 5.59
N LEU A 307 9.84 8.40 6.79
CA LEU A 307 10.90 8.14 7.76
C LEU A 307 10.80 6.72 8.32
N VAL A 308 9.59 6.24 8.59
CA VAL A 308 9.34 4.83 8.99
C VAL A 308 9.82 3.88 7.89
N SER A 309 9.44 4.11 6.63
CA SER A 309 9.93 3.31 5.49
C SER A 309 11.45 3.35 5.37
N SER A 310 12.07 4.51 5.63
CA SER A 310 13.52 4.68 5.58
C SER A 310 14.27 3.90 6.66
N ILE A 311 13.65 3.64 7.82
CA ILE A 311 14.20 2.82 8.91
C ILE A 311 14.22 1.33 8.53
N TYR A 312 13.17 0.83 7.87
CA TYR A 312 13.15 -0.54 7.32
C TYR A 312 14.23 -0.73 6.24
N GLY A 313 14.56 0.35 5.52
CA GLY A 313 15.54 0.38 4.44
C GLY A 313 17.02 0.50 4.84
N THR A 314 17.38 0.40 6.12
CA THR A 314 18.77 0.60 6.57
C THR A 314 19.11 -0.22 7.82
N ASP A 315 20.39 -0.53 7.98
CA ASP A 315 20.97 -1.08 9.22
C ASP A 315 21.95 -0.11 9.91
N ASP A 316 22.09 1.12 9.39
CA ASP A 316 22.88 2.17 10.02
C ASP A 316 22.16 2.73 11.24
N ASP A 317 22.71 2.48 12.43
CA ASP A 317 22.14 2.90 13.71
C ASP A 317 21.96 4.44 13.79
N THR A 318 22.84 5.21 13.14
CA THR A 318 22.77 6.67 13.16
C THR A 318 21.62 7.17 12.30
N GLU A 319 21.43 6.63 11.10
CA GLU A 319 20.28 6.93 10.25
C GLU A 319 18.96 6.58 10.96
N ILE A 320 18.90 5.40 11.60
CA ILE A 320 17.72 4.94 12.34
C ILE A 320 17.37 5.90 13.47
N LEU A 321 18.34 6.23 14.33
CA LEU A 321 18.12 7.14 15.45
C LEU A 321 17.71 8.54 14.97
N ASN A 322 18.34 9.06 13.90
CA ASN A 322 17.96 10.35 13.33
C ASN A 322 16.51 10.36 12.84
N ALA A 323 16.06 9.30 12.15
CA ALA A 323 14.68 9.16 11.72
C ALA A 323 13.71 9.10 12.92
N LEU A 324 14.02 8.28 13.94
CA LEU A 324 13.22 8.19 15.17
C LEU A 324 13.12 9.54 15.89
N TYR A 325 14.23 10.28 16.01
CA TYR A 325 14.23 11.59 16.64
C TYR A 325 13.43 12.62 15.85
N MET A 326 13.51 12.61 14.51
CA MET A 326 12.68 13.47 13.67
C MET A 326 11.20 13.16 13.88
N ILE A 327 10.80 11.89 13.95
CA ILE A 327 9.40 11.52 14.20
C ILE A 327 8.97 11.97 15.61
N ALA A 328 9.71 11.60 16.65
CA ALA A 328 9.35 11.85 18.04
C ALA A 328 9.28 13.36 18.38
N ASN A 329 10.15 14.18 17.79
CA ASN A 329 10.21 15.61 18.05
C ASN A 329 9.19 16.44 17.25
N ASN A 330 8.49 15.84 16.27
CA ASN A 330 7.50 16.53 15.42
C ASN A 330 6.07 15.98 15.62
N THR A 331 5.70 15.67 16.86
CA THR A 331 4.34 15.23 17.22
C THR A 331 3.42 16.38 17.65
N ASN A 332 3.92 17.62 17.66
CA ASN A 332 3.25 18.81 18.18
C ASN A 332 2.65 18.59 19.60
N GLY A 333 3.34 17.82 20.43
CA GLY A 333 2.95 17.53 21.82
C GLY A 333 1.84 16.47 21.99
N LEU A 334 1.28 15.94 20.89
CA LEU A 334 0.19 14.96 20.96
C LEU A 334 0.66 13.53 21.22
N GLY A 335 1.95 13.24 20.99
CA GLY A 335 2.48 11.88 21.07
C GLY A 335 1.91 10.93 20.01
N LEU A 336 1.26 11.48 18.97
CA LEU A 336 0.72 10.74 17.82
C LEU A 336 1.48 11.13 16.55
N ILE A 337 1.46 10.22 15.58
CA ILE A 337 2.06 10.41 14.26
C ILE A 337 1.03 11.05 13.33
N HIS A 338 1.41 12.23 12.83
CA HIS A 338 0.60 13.00 11.87
C HIS A 338 0.75 12.46 10.45
N GLU A 339 -0.13 12.88 9.57
CA GLU A 339 -0.01 12.59 8.15
C GLU A 339 1.20 13.29 7.54
N SER A 340 1.26 14.62 7.68
CA SER A 340 2.35 15.43 7.14
C SER A 340 2.78 16.54 8.11
N GLN A 341 3.99 17.06 7.93
CA GLN A 341 4.55 18.14 8.75
C GLN A 341 5.30 19.14 7.86
N SER A 342 4.99 20.43 7.97
CA SER A 342 5.70 21.49 7.25
C SER A 342 7.17 21.60 7.66
N ILE A 343 8.09 21.70 6.68
CA ILE A 343 9.52 21.97 6.95
C ILE A 343 9.78 23.37 7.52
N TYR A 344 8.83 24.29 7.36
CA TYR A 344 8.97 25.69 7.78
C TYR A 344 8.39 25.94 9.17
N ASN A 345 7.33 25.21 9.55
CA ASN A 345 6.62 25.40 10.82
C ASN A 345 6.22 24.05 11.45
N GLY A 346 6.80 23.72 12.60
CA GLY A 346 6.54 22.47 13.33
C GLY A 346 5.11 22.33 13.89
N SER A 347 4.32 23.40 13.91
CA SER A 347 2.91 23.34 14.31
C SER A 347 1.94 23.32 13.12
N ASP A 348 2.46 23.34 11.89
CA ASP A 348 1.69 23.18 10.66
C ASP A 348 1.77 21.71 10.19
N TYR A 349 0.76 20.93 10.55
CA TYR A 349 0.66 19.49 10.29
C TYR A 349 -0.77 19.11 9.89
N THR A 350 -0.91 17.97 9.23
CA THR A 350 -2.22 17.44 8.81
C THR A 350 -2.57 16.17 9.59
N ARG A 351 -3.88 15.97 9.83
CA ARG A 351 -4.49 14.82 10.53
C ARG A 351 -3.85 14.50 11.89
N SER A 352 -4.35 15.16 12.94
CA SER A 352 -3.99 14.88 14.33
C SER A 352 -4.30 13.45 14.81
N TRP A 353 -5.21 12.75 14.11
CA TRP A 353 -5.56 11.36 14.40
C TRP A 353 -5.48 10.51 13.13
N PHE A 354 -4.35 9.84 12.97
CA PHE A 354 -4.11 8.96 11.83
C PHE A 354 -3.68 7.56 12.28
N ALA A 355 -4.67 6.70 12.51
CA ALA A 355 -4.43 5.38 13.08
C ALA A 355 -3.48 4.49 12.25
N TRP A 356 -3.43 4.68 10.93
CA TRP A 356 -2.49 3.94 10.08
C TRP A 356 -1.04 4.36 10.34
N ALA A 357 -0.73 5.66 10.31
CA ALA A 357 0.61 6.17 10.60
C ALA A 357 1.06 5.78 12.01
N ASN A 358 0.15 5.84 13.00
CA ASN A 358 0.41 5.37 14.36
C ASN A 358 0.74 3.86 14.39
N SER A 359 -0.05 3.02 13.72
CA SER A 359 0.19 1.58 13.67
C SER A 359 1.50 1.25 12.94
N TYR A 360 1.82 1.96 11.86
CA TYR A 360 3.05 1.72 11.10
C TYR A 360 4.30 2.12 11.89
N PHE A 361 4.24 3.23 12.63
CA PHE A 361 5.30 3.58 13.57
C PHE A 361 5.41 2.59 14.74
N ALA A 362 4.29 2.10 15.27
CA ALA A 362 4.31 1.07 16.30
C ALA A 362 4.96 -0.23 15.79
N GLU A 363 4.72 -0.60 14.53
CA GLU A 363 5.37 -1.74 13.88
C GLU A 363 6.90 -1.57 13.88
N VAL A 364 7.43 -0.44 13.38
CA VAL A 364 8.89 -0.26 13.35
C VAL A 364 9.54 -0.22 14.74
N VAL A 365 8.81 0.22 15.76
CA VAL A 365 9.30 0.16 17.15
C VAL A 365 9.43 -1.29 17.62
N LEU A 366 8.50 -2.18 17.23
CA LEU A 366 8.58 -3.60 17.55
C LEU A 366 9.72 -4.29 16.78
N ASP A 367 9.89 -3.99 15.48
CA ASP A 367 11.03 -4.44 14.66
C ASP A 367 12.34 -4.13 15.35
N LEU A 368 12.53 -2.88 15.74
CA LEU A 368 13.75 -2.42 16.38
C LEU A 368 13.94 -3.04 17.76
N ALA A 369 12.85 -3.23 18.53
CA ALA A 369 12.93 -3.90 19.83
C ALA A 369 13.42 -5.35 19.69
N GLU A 370 13.17 -5.97 18.55
CA GLU A 370 13.67 -7.29 18.23
C GLU A 370 15.11 -7.26 17.66
N ARG A 371 15.35 -6.56 16.55
CA ARG A 371 16.64 -6.64 15.82
C ARG A 371 17.73 -5.72 16.35
N LYS A 372 17.38 -4.59 16.96
CA LYS A 372 18.30 -3.54 17.42
C LYS A 372 17.86 -2.94 18.78
N PRO A 373 17.62 -3.77 19.82
CA PRO A 373 17.04 -3.33 21.09
C PRO A 373 17.87 -2.23 21.77
N HIS A 374 19.20 -2.21 21.60
CA HIS A 374 20.08 -1.18 22.16
C HIS A 374 19.76 0.25 21.70
N LEU A 375 19.01 0.44 20.61
CA LEU A 375 18.62 1.76 20.12
C LEU A 375 17.44 2.36 20.89
N ILE A 376 16.54 1.53 21.42
CA ILE A 376 15.24 2.00 21.96
C ILE A 376 14.89 1.42 23.34
N LEU A 377 15.59 0.38 23.80
CA LEU A 377 15.41 -0.25 25.10
C LEU A 377 16.63 0.00 26.00
N LYS A 378 16.40 0.05 27.32
CA LYS A 378 17.48 0.19 28.31
C LYS A 378 18.37 -1.05 28.38
N GLU A 379 17.78 -2.22 28.19
CA GLU A 379 18.46 -3.50 28.16
C GLU A 379 18.63 -3.92 26.70
N ASN A 380 19.84 -4.32 26.30
CA ASN A 380 20.13 -4.85 24.97
C ASN A 380 19.64 -6.30 24.84
N LYS A 381 18.34 -6.53 25.06
CA LYS A 381 17.68 -7.82 24.98
C LYS A 381 16.56 -7.72 23.94
N ALA A 382 16.58 -8.62 22.96
CA ALA A 382 15.55 -8.69 21.93
C ALA A 382 14.18 -8.91 22.59
N TYR A 383 13.19 -8.14 22.14
CA TYR A 383 11.82 -8.23 22.62
C TYR A 383 10.88 -8.58 21.47
N ARG A 384 10.11 -9.66 21.66
CA ARG A 384 9.02 -10.07 20.77
C ARG A 384 7.73 -10.14 21.59
N PRO A 385 6.67 -9.40 21.23
CA PRO A 385 5.38 -9.53 21.89
C PRO A 385 4.89 -10.99 21.91
N GLY A 386 4.21 -11.40 22.98
CA GLY A 386 3.67 -12.76 23.12
C GLY A 386 4.70 -13.85 23.46
N GLN A 387 6.01 -13.59 23.37
CA GLN A 387 7.05 -14.48 23.87
C GLN A 387 7.37 -14.13 25.33
N TRP A 388 6.44 -14.47 26.24
CA TRP A 388 6.69 -14.38 27.68
C TRP A 388 7.61 -15.53 28.10
N MET A 389 8.93 -15.29 28.07
CA MET A 389 9.94 -16.15 28.72
C MET A 389 10.60 -15.43 29.88
#